data_AF-A0A091BNJ0-F1
#
_entry.id   AF-A0A091BNJ0-F1
#
_cell.length_a   1.000
_cell.length_b   1.000
_cell.length_c   1.000
_cell.angle_alpha   90.00
_cell.angle_beta   90.00
_cell.angle_gamma   90.00
#
_symmetry.space_group_name_H-M   'P 1'
#
loop_
_entity.id
_entity.type
_entity.pdbx_description
1 polymer ?
#
loop_
_entity_poly.entity_id
_entity_poly.type
_entity_poly.pdbx_seq_one_letter_code
_entity_poly.pdbx_strand_id
1 'polypeptide(L)'
;MSPLLPLPLPLASLAWLTGFRRVPDNCVVTVHRFGRFVRALGAGWRWTVPGLDQLGQPVCLIGHHLDIPADEGAHAELYYQILDPARAGANLDRVDALVSDQARDVLATLPTPAVEQFKAEINRRIGGLGLRVIRAALHAA
;
A
#
# COMPACT_ATOMS: atom_id res chain seq x y z
N MET A 1 -32.79 25.41 -46.94
CA MET A 1 -32.79 24.08 -46.31
C MET A 1 -31.41 23.85 -45.73
N SER A 2 -31.14 24.40 -44.54
CA SER A 2 -29.84 24.27 -43.89
C SER A 2 -29.90 23.07 -42.93
N PRO A 3 -29.05 22.04 -43.10
CA PRO A 3 -28.99 20.96 -42.13
C PRO A 3 -28.25 21.49 -40.90
N LEU A 4 -29.01 21.83 -39.85
CA LEU A 4 -28.46 22.03 -38.51
C LEU A 4 -28.04 20.65 -37.99
N LEU A 5 -26.85 20.21 -38.40
CA LEU A 5 -26.13 19.12 -37.74
C LEU A 5 -26.01 19.49 -36.25
N PRO A 6 -26.54 18.68 -35.31
CA PRO A 6 -26.30 18.92 -33.90
C PRO A 6 -24.81 18.72 -33.65
N LEU A 7 -24.14 19.84 -33.40
CA LEU A 7 -22.75 19.94 -32.98
C LEU A 7 -22.52 18.91 -31.85
N PRO A 8 -21.54 17.98 -31.95
CA PRO A 8 -21.32 16.93 -30.96
C PRO A 8 -20.62 17.50 -29.72
N LEU A 9 -21.28 18.43 -29.02
CA LEU A 9 -20.73 19.11 -27.85
C LEU A 9 -21.01 18.45 -26.48
N PRO A 10 -22.08 17.68 -26.22
CA PRO A 10 -22.28 17.13 -24.87
C PRO A 10 -21.31 15.98 -24.53
N LEU A 11 -20.79 15.26 -25.53
CA LEU A 11 -19.91 14.09 -25.33
C LEU A 11 -18.51 14.47 -24.81
N ALA A 12 -18.01 15.66 -25.17
CA ALA A 12 -16.68 16.11 -24.77
C ALA A 12 -16.60 16.57 -23.30
N SER A 13 -17.66 17.15 -22.74
CA SER A 13 -17.81 17.42 -21.30
C SER A 13 -18.05 16.15 -20.47
N LEU A 14 -18.69 15.14 -21.06
CA LEU A 14 -18.83 13.81 -20.45
C LEU A 14 -17.49 13.07 -20.30
N ALA A 15 -16.49 13.37 -21.14
CA ALA A 15 -15.15 12.81 -21.01
C ALA A 15 -14.36 13.40 -19.82
N TRP A 16 -14.71 14.60 -19.35
CA TRP A 16 -14.13 15.23 -18.16
C TRP A 16 -14.66 14.60 -16.85
N LEU A 17 -15.85 13.99 -16.92
CA LEU A 17 -16.39 13.10 -15.90
C LEU A 17 -15.61 11.77 -15.84
N THR A 18 -15.03 11.34 -16.96
CA THR A 18 -13.81 10.51 -17.06
C THR A 18 -13.58 9.58 -15.89
N GLY A 19 -12.74 10.06 -14.96
CA GLY A 19 -12.37 9.34 -13.74
C GLY A 19 -11.70 7.99 -13.94
N PHE A 20 -11.70 7.48 -15.17
CA PHE A 20 -11.45 6.11 -15.51
C PHE A 20 -9.95 5.90 -15.52
N ARG A 21 -9.47 5.35 -14.41
CA ARG A 21 -8.09 5.03 -14.16
C ARG A 21 -7.99 3.52 -14.13
N ARG A 22 -7.06 2.99 -14.91
CA ARG A 22 -6.69 1.58 -14.83
C ARG A 22 -5.66 1.43 -13.72
N VAL A 23 -6.03 0.68 -12.68
CA VAL A 23 -5.12 0.27 -11.62
C VAL A 23 -4.44 -1.03 -12.06
N PRO A 24 -3.09 -1.11 -12.02
CA PRO A 24 -2.38 -2.33 -12.38
C PRO A 24 -2.79 -3.51 -11.49
N ASP A 25 -2.76 -4.71 -12.08
CA ASP A 25 -3.00 -5.94 -11.32
C ASP A 25 -1.91 -6.12 -10.25
N ASN A 26 -2.29 -6.65 -9.09
CA ASN A 26 -1.45 -6.76 -7.88
C ASN A 26 -0.98 -5.43 -7.27
N CYS A 27 -1.54 -4.29 -7.68
CA CYS A 27 -1.28 -2.99 -7.08
C CYS A 27 -2.54 -2.35 -6.52
N VAL A 28 -2.36 -1.47 -5.56
CA VAL A 28 -3.42 -0.67 -4.96
C VAL A 28 -3.02 0.79 -4.95
N VAL A 29 -3.94 1.66 -5.32
CA VAL A 29 -3.72 3.10 -5.32
C VAL A 29 -4.49 3.73 -4.18
N THR A 30 -3.81 4.46 -3.30
CA THR A 30 -4.48 5.25 -2.26
C THR A 30 -5.19 6.44 -2.88
N VAL A 31 -6.38 6.77 -2.40
CA VAL A 31 -7.14 7.94 -2.84
C VAL A 31 -7.22 8.91 -1.68
N HIS A 32 -6.69 10.10 -1.91
CA HIS A 32 -6.76 11.22 -1.00
C HIS A 32 -7.79 12.23 -1.50
N ARG A 33 -8.59 12.81 -0.61
CA ARG A 33 -9.49 13.92 -0.93
C ARG A 33 -9.25 15.02 0.07
N PHE A 34 -8.96 16.23 -0.42
CA PHE A 34 -8.54 17.36 0.43
C PHE A 34 -7.40 17.01 1.41
N GLY A 35 -6.42 16.21 0.96
CA GLY A 35 -5.29 15.79 1.79
C GLY A 35 -5.59 14.71 2.83
N ARG A 36 -6.80 14.14 2.85
CA ARG A 36 -7.16 13.02 3.75
C ARG A 36 -7.33 11.73 2.97
N PHE A 37 -6.84 10.61 3.52
CA PHE A 37 -7.10 9.29 2.97
C PHE A 37 -8.61 9.00 2.98
N VAL A 38 -9.16 8.60 1.84
CA VAL A 38 -10.56 8.21 1.70
C VAL A 38 -10.69 6.71 1.51
N ARG A 39 -9.91 6.15 0.59
CA ARG A 39 -10.01 4.73 0.25
C ARG A 39 -8.78 4.22 -0.48
N ALA A 40 -8.62 2.90 -0.46
CA ALA A 40 -7.73 2.16 -1.34
C ALA A 40 -8.50 1.68 -2.60
N LEU A 41 -7.96 1.92 -3.79
CA LEU A 41 -8.46 1.41 -5.05
C LEU A 41 -7.65 0.18 -5.46
N GLY A 42 -8.29 -0.99 -5.44
CA GLY A 42 -7.68 -2.22 -5.96
C GLY A 42 -7.61 -2.26 -7.48
N ALA A 43 -6.95 -3.30 -7.98
CA ALA A 43 -6.76 -3.61 -9.40
C ALA A 43 -8.04 -3.50 -10.24
N GLY A 44 -7.84 -3.17 -11.53
CA GLY A 44 -8.90 -3.04 -12.52
C GLY A 44 -9.24 -1.60 -12.87
N TRP A 45 -10.31 -1.44 -13.65
CA TRP A 45 -10.77 -0.12 -14.07
C TRP A 45 -11.60 0.52 -12.97
N ARG A 46 -11.22 1.73 -12.55
CA ARG A 46 -11.85 2.46 -11.45
C ARG A 46 -12.19 3.88 -11.89
N TRP A 47 -13.38 4.33 -11.50
CA TRP A 47 -13.79 5.72 -11.66
C TRP A 47 -13.37 6.54 -10.44
N THR A 48 -12.72 7.67 -10.68
CA THR A 48 -12.28 8.66 -9.67
C THR A 48 -12.83 10.04 -10.03
N VAL A 49 -12.99 10.96 -9.08
CA VAL A 49 -13.46 12.31 -9.42
C VAL A 49 -12.25 13.19 -9.72
N PRO A 50 -11.92 13.47 -10.99
CA PRO A 50 -10.77 14.30 -11.32
C PRO A 50 -10.97 15.70 -10.72
N GLY A 51 -9.93 16.20 -10.04
CA GLY A 51 -9.93 17.52 -9.40
C GLY A 51 -10.28 17.53 -7.90
N LEU A 52 -11.00 16.52 -7.38
CA LEU A 52 -11.23 16.35 -5.94
C LEU A 52 -10.36 15.23 -5.36
N ASP A 53 -10.22 14.14 -6.11
CA ASP A 53 -9.52 12.94 -5.68
C ASP A 53 -8.07 12.99 -6.19
N GLN A 54 -7.13 13.03 -5.25
CA GLN A 54 -5.70 12.91 -5.47
C GLN A 54 -5.28 11.45 -5.28
N LEU A 55 -4.85 10.82 -6.37
CA LEU A 55 -4.34 9.45 -6.34
C LEU A 55 -2.91 9.46 -5.80
N GLY A 56 -2.64 8.62 -4.81
CA GLY A 56 -1.30 8.34 -4.32
C GLY A 56 -0.52 7.43 -5.26
N GLN A 57 0.66 7.00 -4.81
CA GLN A 57 1.50 6.08 -5.56
C GLN A 57 0.87 4.68 -5.57
N PRO A 58 0.96 3.93 -6.68
CA PRO A 58 0.57 2.52 -6.69
C PRO A 58 1.48 1.74 -5.74
N VAL A 59 0.88 1.14 -4.71
CA VAL A 59 1.55 0.26 -3.76
C VAL A 59 1.31 -1.18 -4.20
N CYS A 60 2.38 -1.90 -4.52
CA CYS A 60 2.30 -3.33 -4.81
C CYS A 60 1.74 -4.07 -3.59
N LEU A 61 0.86 -5.04 -3.78
CA LEU A 61 0.36 -5.86 -2.68
C LEU A 61 1.39 -6.90 -2.22
N ILE A 62 2.27 -7.29 -3.13
CA ILE A 62 3.26 -8.36 -3.00
C ILE A 62 4.68 -7.85 -3.21
N GLY A 63 5.65 -8.61 -2.71
CA GLY A 63 7.08 -8.39 -3.00
C GLY A 63 7.73 -7.29 -2.18
N HIS A 64 7.09 -6.86 -1.08
CA HIS A 64 7.74 -5.93 -0.16
C HIS A 64 8.86 -6.65 0.58
N HIS A 65 10.06 -6.10 0.41
CA HIS A 65 11.29 -6.57 1.03
C HIS A 65 11.88 -5.43 1.85
N LEU A 66 12.08 -5.69 3.15
CA LEU A 66 12.71 -4.76 4.07
C LEU A 66 13.95 -5.40 4.67
N ASP A 67 15.06 -4.68 4.58
CA ASP A 67 16.29 -4.96 5.32
C ASP A 67 16.32 -4.04 6.54
N ILE A 68 16.43 -4.63 7.72
CA ILE A 68 16.44 -3.92 8.99
C ILE A 68 17.79 -4.16 9.67
N PRO A 69 18.60 -3.11 9.84
CA PRO A 69 19.85 -3.22 10.59
C PRO A 69 19.57 -3.30 12.09
N ALA A 70 20.27 -4.20 12.79
CA ALA A 70 20.32 -4.28 14.25
C ALA A 70 21.59 -3.61 14.80
N ASP A 71 21.56 -3.18 16.07
CA ASP A 71 22.61 -2.37 16.70
C ASP A 71 23.96 -3.08 16.94
N GLU A 72 24.13 -4.34 16.51
CA GLU A 72 25.37 -5.11 16.69
C GLU A 72 25.86 -5.80 15.40
N GLY A 73 25.44 -5.30 14.23
CA GLY A 73 25.81 -5.86 12.92
C GLY A 73 24.96 -7.05 12.48
N ALA A 74 23.97 -7.45 13.28
CA ALA A 74 22.96 -8.41 12.86
C ALA A 74 21.99 -7.74 11.86
N HIS A 75 21.58 -8.48 10.82
CA HIS A 75 20.65 -8.01 9.79
C HIS A 75 19.39 -8.87 9.78
N ALA A 76 18.23 -8.22 9.77
CA ALA A 76 16.95 -8.90 9.64
C ALA A 76 16.32 -8.59 8.27
N GLU A 77 16.10 -9.62 7.47
CA GLU A 77 15.36 -9.53 6.21
C GLU A 77 13.91 -9.95 6.45
N LEU A 78 12.97 -9.10 6.02
CA LEU A 78 11.55 -9.32 6.19
C LEU A 78 10.82 -9.23 4.85
N TYR A 79 10.04 -10.27 4.55
CA TYR A 79 9.11 -10.29 3.42
C TYR A 79 7.69 -10.28 3.94
N TYR A 80 6.94 -9.22 3.61
CA TYR A 80 5.53 -9.10 3.95
C TYR A 80 4.67 -8.85 2.72
N GLN A 81 3.39 -9.11 2.91
CA GLN A 81 2.35 -8.92 1.93
C GLN A 81 1.20 -8.15 2.55
N ILE A 82 0.60 -7.29 1.75
CA ILE A 82 -0.60 -6.54 2.11
C ILE A 82 -1.79 -7.41 1.69
N LEU A 83 -2.49 -7.98 2.66
CA LEU A 83 -3.68 -8.81 2.42
C LEU A 83 -4.93 -7.96 2.29
N ASP A 84 -5.07 -6.96 3.18
CA ASP A 84 -6.20 -6.05 3.19
C ASP A 84 -5.71 -4.59 3.19
N PRO A 85 -5.66 -3.93 2.01
CA PRO A 85 -5.24 -2.54 1.90
C PRO A 85 -6.25 -1.57 2.51
N ALA A 86 -7.53 -1.97 2.65
CA ALA A 86 -8.55 -1.12 3.25
C ALA A 86 -8.35 -1.02 4.77
N ARG A 87 -7.88 -2.10 5.41
CA ARG A 87 -7.47 -2.11 6.82
C ARG A 87 -6.22 -1.27 7.09
N ALA A 88 -5.24 -1.31 6.19
CA ALA A 88 -4.05 -0.48 6.31
C ALA A 88 -4.41 1.01 6.20
N GLY A 89 -5.39 1.35 5.36
CA GLY A 89 -5.95 2.69 5.27
C GLY A 89 -4.90 3.74 4.92
N ALA A 90 -4.86 4.83 5.71
CA ALA A 90 -3.87 5.89 5.56
C ALA A 90 -2.42 5.44 5.83
N ASN A 91 -2.23 4.33 6.56
CA ASN A 91 -0.90 3.79 6.81
C ASN A 91 -0.30 3.13 5.56
N LEU A 92 -1.10 2.90 4.51
CA LEU A 92 -0.62 2.27 3.28
C LEU A 92 0.48 3.09 2.60
N ASP A 93 0.42 4.43 2.67
CA ASP A 93 1.43 5.31 2.07
C ASP A 93 2.78 5.27 2.81
N ARG A 94 2.78 4.82 4.07
CA ARG A 94 3.97 4.72 4.92
C ARG A 94 4.14 3.31 5.49
N VAL A 95 3.59 2.31 4.80
CA VAL A 95 3.51 0.95 5.32
C VAL A 95 4.90 0.36 5.53
N ASP A 96 5.82 0.63 4.61
CA ASP A 96 7.21 0.20 4.68
C ASP A 96 7.89 0.75 5.94
N ALA A 97 7.76 2.06 6.17
CA ALA A 97 8.32 2.71 7.35
C ALA A 97 7.70 2.18 8.66
N LEU A 98 6.38 1.93 8.66
CA LEU A 98 5.68 1.37 9.83
C LEU A 98 6.16 -0.05 10.12
N VAL A 99 6.26 -0.91 9.11
CA VAL A 99 6.72 -2.29 9.27
C VAL A 99 8.18 -2.32 9.71
N SER A 100 9.05 -1.49 9.13
CA SER A 100 10.45 -1.35 9.56
C SER A 100 10.58 -0.94 11.02
N ASP A 101 9.78 0.05 11.46
CA ASP A 101 9.79 0.53 12.85
C ASP A 101 9.33 -0.55 13.83
N GLN A 102 8.21 -1.22 13.51
CA GLN A 102 7.71 -2.34 14.31
C GLN A 102 8.71 -3.49 14.39
N ALA A 103 9.37 -3.81 13.28
CA ALA A 103 10.34 -4.90 13.25
C ALA A 103 11.62 -4.56 14.02
N ARG A 104 12.08 -3.30 13.97
CA ARG A 104 13.19 -2.80 14.80
C ARG A 104 12.84 -2.88 16.28
N ASP A 105 11.63 -2.46 16.67
CA ASP A 105 11.18 -2.51 18.06
C ASP A 105 11.09 -3.96 18.59
N VAL A 106 10.62 -4.89 17.75
CA VAL A 106 10.62 -6.33 18.09
C VAL A 106 12.04 -6.85 18.28
N LEU A 107 12.98 -6.44 17.43
CA LEU A 107 14.38 -6.86 17.54
C LEU A 107 15.07 -6.26 18.77
N ALA A 108 14.74 -5.01 19.13
CA ALA A 108 15.20 -4.40 20.37
C ALA A 108 14.61 -5.09 21.62
N THR A 109 13.36 -5.57 21.53
CA THR A 109 12.70 -6.30 22.62
C THR A 109 13.24 -7.72 22.78
N LEU A 110 13.68 -8.34 21.68
CA LEU A 110 14.16 -9.72 21.64
C LEU A 110 15.62 -9.73 21.18
N PRO A 111 16.62 -9.70 22.09
CA PRO A 111 18.03 -9.59 21.73
C PRO A 111 18.59 -10.81 20.98
N THR A 112 18.01 -11.99 21.15
CA THR A 112 18.40 -13.22 20.43
C THR A 112 17.16 -14.02 20.02
N PRO A 113 16.30 -13.49 19.14
CA PRO A 113 15.07 -14.16 18.77
C PRO A 113 15.36 -15.32 17.82
N ALA A 114 14.67 -16.44 18.01
CA ALA A 114 14.52 -17.39 16.92
C ALA A 114 13.68 -16.75 15.80
N VAL A 115 13.97 -17.07 14.54
CA VAL A 115 13.26 -16.53 13.36
C VAL A 115 11.74 -16.69 13.47
N GLU A 116 11.27 -17.83 13.96
CA GLU A 116 9.85 -18.10 14.15
C GLU A 116 9.21 -17.22 15.24
N GLN A 117 9.95 -16.95 16.32
CA GLN A 117 9.49 -16.06 17.39
C GLN A 117 9.37 -14.62 16.90
N PHE A 118 10.40 -14.14 16.17
CA PHE A 118 10.39 -12.82 15.54
C PHE A 118 9.22 -12.66 14.56
N LYS A 119 9.03 -13.65 13.68
CA LYS A 119 7.94 -13.68 12.70
C LYS A 119 6.57 -13.71 13.38
N ALA A 120 6.39 -14.51 14.44
CA ALA A 120 5.14 -14.59 15.18
C ALA A 120 4.80 -13.25 15.86
N GLU A 121 5.80 -12.63 16.48
CA GLU A 121 5.65 -11.36 17.18
C GLU A 121 5.30 -10.22 16.22
N ILE A 122 6.01 -10.10 15.09
CA ILE A 122 5.67 -9.11 14.07
C ILE A 122 4.27 -9.35 13.51
N ASN A 123 3.94 -10.59 13.16
CA ASN A 123 2.61 -10.92 12.64
C ASN A 123 1.49 -10.55 13.62
N ARG A 124 1.74 -10.68 14.93
CA ARG A 124 0.79 -10.26 15.97
C ARG A 124 0.57 -8.75 15.95
N ARG A 125 1.64 -7.97 15.78
CA ARG A 125 1.59 -6.49 15.75
C ARG A 125 0.96 -5.95 14.47
N ILE A 126 1.37 -6.47 13.31
CA ILE A 126 0.93 -5.94 12.01
C ILE A 126 -0.35 -6.61 11.47
N GLY A 127 -0.76 -7.74 12.05
CA GLY A 127 -1.95 -8.49 11.59
C GLY A 127 -3.26 -7.69 11.68
N GLY A 128 -3.35 -6.79 12.66
CA GLY A 128 -4.50 -5.87 12.79
C GLY A 128 -4.64 -4.92 11.59
N LEU A 129 -3.52 -4.56 10.95
CA LEU A 129 -3.45 -3.64 9.81
C LEU A 129 -3.73 -4.33 8.46
N GLY A 130 -4.02 -5.63 8.45
CA GLY A 130 -4.20 -6.38 7.20
C GLY A 130 -2.88 -6.73 6.51
N LEU A 131 -1.77 -6.70 7.25
CA LEU A 131 -0.43 -7.05 6.78
C LEU A 131 -0.06 -8.45 7.29
N ARG A 132 0.72 -9.20 6.51
CA ARG A 132 1.22 -10.51 6.92
C ARG A 132 2.64 -10.74 6.46
N VAL A 133 3.49 -11.17 7.37
CA VAL A 133 4.85 -11.64 7.10
C VAL A 133 4.79 -13.05 6.53
N ILE A 134 5.36 -13.23 5.34
CA ILE A 134 5.49 -14.53 4.67
C ILE A 134 6.77 -15.20 5.16
N ARG A 135 7.89 -14.46 5.11
CA ARG A 135 9.23 -14.94 5.42
C ARG A 135 9.99 -13.91 6.23
N ALA A 136 10.76 -14.39 7.18
CA ALA A 136 11.75 -13.60 7.89
C ALA A 136 13.08 -14.38 7.85
N ALA A 137 14.20 -13.68 7.81
CA ALA A 137 15.52 -14.23 8.01
C ALA A 137 16.28 -13.33 8.98
N LEU A 138 17.00 -13.96 9.91
CA LEU A 138 17.87 -13.27 10.86
C LEU A 138 19.29 -13.72 10.57
N HIS A 139 20.16 -12.76 10.29
CA HIS A 139 21.57 -12.97 10.09
C HIS A 139 22.28 -12.37 11.30
N ALA A 140 22.93 -13.22 12.10
CA ALA A 140 23.84 -12.75 13.14
C ALA A 140 25.19 -12.35 12.51
N ALA A 141 25.82 -11.31 13.05
CA ALA A 141 27.16 -10.89 12.68
C ALA A 141 28.22 -11.94 13.03
#